data_AF-A0A849WPT6-F1
#
_entry.id   AF-A0A849WPT6-F1
#
_cell.length_a   1.000
_cell.length_b   1.000
_cell.length_c   1.000
_cell.angle_alpha   90.00
_cell.angle_beta   90.00
_cell.angle_gamma   90.00
#
_symmetry.space_group_name_H-M   'P 1'
#
loop_
_entity.id
_entity.type
_entity.pdbx_description
1 polymer ?
#
loop_
_entity_poly.entity_id
_entity_poly.type
_entity_poly.pdbx_seq_one_letter_code
_entity_poly.pdbx_strand_id
1 'polypeptide(L)'
;MILAHFHGDEIVLLDWIGHYRVATITSQSKDGEIMNSLVRLVGGLTSRGSSTRGAVQALKGLIKIIKEKKRNCSFAVDGPKGPIYKVKPGVFETSRLINAPIYVAGIHCDRAFLFPKSWNKTYLPKLFSKIEIVWSGPIGPITKEIDPRSEELANSTEKLLLEAKYLAQDLFAQRK
;
A
#
# COMPACT_ATOMS: atom_id res chain seq x y z
N MET A 1 -9.78 2.69 -7.86
CA MET A 1 -9.16 3.51 -6.81
C MET A 1 -7.78 2.97 -6.47
N ILE A 2 -6.95 3.77 -5.79
CA ILE A 2 -5.64 3.36 -5.26
C ILE A 2 -5.74 3.28 -3.74
N LEU A 3 -5.32 2.16 -3.17
CA LEU A 3 -5.24 1.90 -1.74
C LEU A 3 -3.77 2.03 -1.33
N ALA A 4 -3.46 3.09 -0.60
CA ALA A 4 -2.11 3.43 -0.17
C ALA A 4 -1.89 3.03 1.29
N HIS A 5 -0.78 2.37 1.58
CA HIS A 5 -0.41 1.93 2.94
C HIS A 5 1.11 1.93 3.10
N PHE A 6 1.62 1.79 4.32
CA PHE A 6 3.04 1.54 4.55
C PHE A 6 3.39 0.07 4.31
N HIS A 7 4.65 -0.23 3.99
CA HIS A 7 5.14 -1.60 3.78
C HIS A 7 4.94 -2.49 5.00
N GLY A 8 5.01 -1.93 6.21
CA GLY A 8 4.86 -2.71 7.46
C GLY A 8 3.49 -3.39 7.57
N ASP A 9 2.47 -2.83 6.92
CA ASP A 9 1.06 -3.18 7.06
C ASP A 9 0.58 -4.20 6.00
N GLU A 10 1.42 -4.59 5.04
CA GLU A 10 1.05 -5.42 3.88
C GLU A 10 0.40 -6.76 4.25
N ILE A 11 0.92 -7.43 5.29
CA ILE A 11 0.46 -8.76 5.71
C ILE A 11 -1.00 -8.70 6.18
N VAL A 12 -1.36 -7.63 6.90
CA VAL A 12 -2.72 -7.42 7.44
C VAL A 12 -3.74 -7.24 6.32
N LEU A 13 -3.32 -6.65 5.21
CA LEU A 13 -4.20 -6.30 4.10
C LEU A 13 -4.44 -7.45 3.11
N LEU A 14 -3.79 -8.61 3.29
CA LEU A 14 -3.93 -9.75 2.39
C LEU A 14 -5.38 -10.21 2.22
N ASP A 15 -6.15 -10.28 3.32
CA ASP A 15 -7.55 -10.73 3.30
C ASP A 15 -8.44 -9.85 2.40
N TRP A 16 -8.10 -8.56 2.28
CA TRP A 16 -8.91 -7.58 1.54
C TRP A 16 -8.65 -7.62 0.02
N ILE A 17 -7.54 -8.22 -0.41
CA ILE A 17 -7.09 -8.20 -1.80
C ILE A 17 -8.15 -8.80 -2.74
N GLY A 18 -8.74 -9.93 -2.35
CA GLY A 18 -9.79 -10.60 -3.12
C GLY A 18 -11.06 -9.75 -3.19
N HIS A 19 -11.54 -9.29 -2.04
CA HIS A 19 -12.77 -8.50 -1.90
C HIS A 19 -12.73 -7.20 -2.71
N TYR A 20 -11.62 -6.47 -2.67
CA TYR A 20 -11.46 -5.20 -3.40
C TYR A 20 -10.89 -5.38 -4.81
N ARG A 21 -10.69 -6.62 -5.27
CA ARG A 21 -10.13 -6.93 -6.59
C ARG A 21 -8.83 -6.16 -6.85
N VAL A 22 -7.87 -6.31 -5.95
CA VAL A 22 -6.62 -5.55 -5.93
C VAL A 22 -5.59 -6.13 -6.90
N ALA A 23 -4.85 -5.22 -7.54
CA ALA A 23 -3.58 -5.50 -8.20
C ALA A 23 -2.45 -4.70 -7.54
N THR A 24 -1.24 -5.26 -7.47
CA THR A 24 -0.07 -4.58 -6.87
C THR A 24 1.23 -4.94 -7.60
N ILE A 25 2.34 -4.29 -7.22
CA ILE A 25 3.69 -4.63 -7.69
C ILE A 25 4.38 -5.49 -6.65
N THR A 26 5.07 -6.54 -7.08
CA THR A 26 5.91 -7.37 -6.21
C THR A 26 7.34 -7.48 -6.74
N SER A 27 8.31 -7.55 -5.83
CA SER A 27 9.75 -7.63 -6.13
C SER A 27 10.15 -8.98 -6.74
N GLN A 28 11.12 -8.97 -7.65
CA GLN A 28 11.74 -10.19 -8.23
C GLN A 28 12.63 -10.99 -7.25
N SER A 29 12.71 -10.58 -5.97
CA SER A 29 13.42 -11.31 -4.92
C SER A 29 12.65 -12.56 -4.46
N LYS A 30 13.32 -13.44 -3.70
CA LYS A 30 12.69 -14.61 -3.06
C LYS A 30 11.50 -14.21 -2.18
N ASP A 31 11.69 -13.22 -1.30
CA ASP A 31 10.62 -12.71 -0.43
C ASP A 31 9.47 -12.12 -1.25
N GLY A 32 9.78 -11.45 -2.35
CA GLY A 32 8.78 -10.93 -3.27
C GLY A 32 8.05 -12.03 -4.05
N GLU A 33 8.62 -13.21 -4.23
CA GLU A 33 7.94 -14.38 -4.81
C GLU A 33 6.97 -15.03 -3.82
N ILE A 34 7.34 -15.05 -2.53
CA ILE A 34 6.42 -15.48 -1.46
C ILE A 34 5.20 -14.55 -1.43
N MET A 35 5.44 -13.24 -1.37
CA MET A 35 4.34 -12.26 -1.40
C MET A 35 3.51 -12.36 -2.69
N ASN A 36 4.15 -12.55 -3.85
CA ASN A 36 3.46 -12.77 -5.13
C ASN A 36 2.51 -13.97 -5.06
N SER A 37 2.99 -15.09 -4.50
CA SER A 37 2.19 -16.31 -4.35
C SER A 37 1.00 -16.09 -3.42
N LEU A 38 1.21 -15.41 -2.28
CA LEU A 38 0.15 -15.08 -1.33
C LEU A 38 -0.91 -14.17 -1.94
N VAL A 39 -0.50 -13.08 -2.61
CA VAL A 39 -1.42 -12.15 -3.28
C VAL A 39 -2.27 -12.87 -4.33
N ARG A 40 -1.66 -13.78 -5.11
CA ARG A 40 -2.40 -14.56 -6.11
C ARG A 40 -3.34 -15.59 -5.49
N LEU A 41 -2.93 -16.22 -4.39
CA LEU A 41 -3.74 -17.19 -3.65
C LEU A 41 -5.05 -16.58 -3.16
N VAL A 42 -5.01 -15.33 -2.69
CA VAL A 42 -6.20 -14.57 -2.23
C VAL A 42 -6.95 -13.85 -3.35
N GLY A 43 -6.68 -14.18 -4.63
CA GLY A 43 -7.42 -13.66 -5.79
C GLY A 43 -6.95 -12.31 -6.34
N GLY A 44 -5.81 -11.81 -5.85
CA GLY A 44 -5.14 -10.61 -6.36
C GLY A 44 -4.35 -10.87 -7.64
N LEU A 45 -3.98 -9.77 -8.30
CA LEU A 45 -3.08 -9.80 -9.45
C LEU A 45 -1.80 -9.03 -9.15
N THR A 46 -0.70 -9.42 -9.78
CA THR A 46 0.60 -8.81 -9.53
C THR A 46 1.30 -8.47 -10.84
N SER A 47 2.02 -7.36 -10.81
CA SER A 47 3.06 -7.05 -11.78
C SER A 47 4.43 -7.17 -11.11
N ARG A 48 5.46 -7.61 -11.84
CA ARG A 48 6.77 -7.95 -11.27
C ARG A 48 7.82 -6.90 -11.65
N GLY A 49 8.63 -6.48 -10.68
CA GLY A 49 9.86 -5.72 -10.93
C GLY A 49 10.55 -5.26 -9.65
N SER A 50 11.81 -4.88 -9.73
CA SER A 50 12.58 -4.40 -8.58
C SER A 50 12.76 -2.87 -8.63
N SER A 51 12.99 -2.26 -7.47
CA SER A 51 13.21 -0.82 -7.36
C SER A 51 14.55 -0.34 -7.92
N THR A 52 15.47 -1.25 -8.24
CA THR A 52 16.75 -0.96 -8.93
C THR A 52 16.69 -1.27 -10.42
N ARG A 53 15.94 -2.31 -10.81
CA ARG A 53 15.77 -2.77 -12.19
C ARG A 53 14.33 -3.23 -12.42
N GLY A 54 13.66 -2.66 -13.42
CA GLY A 54 12.31 -3.12 -13.79
C GLY A 54 11.16 -2.35 -13.15
N ALA A 55 11.41 -1.28 -12.36
CA ALA A 55 10.35 -0.48 -11.73
C ALA A 55 9.36 0.11 -12.76
N VAL A 56 9.88 0.64 -13.88
CA VAL A 56 9.06 1.20 -14.96
C VAL A 56 8.22 0.11 -15.64
N GLN A 57 8.83 -1.05 -15.91
CA GLN A 57 8.16 -2.20 -16.51
C GLN A 57 7.05 -2.73 -15.58
N ALA A 58 7.34 -2.84 -14.27
CA ALA A 58 6.37 -3.25 -13.27
C ALA A 58 5.17 -2.30 -13.20
N LEU A 59 5.43 -0.99 -13.18
CA LEU A 59 4.37 0.02 -13.16
C LEU A 59 3.53 -0.03 -14.44
N LYS A 60 4.15 -0.14 -15.62
CA LYS A 60 3.44 -0.33 -16.89
C LYS A 60 2.56 -1.58 -16.88
N GLY A 61 3.09 -2.71 -16.37
CA GLY A 61 2.35 -3.95 -16.23
C GLY A 61 1.16 -3.84 -15.27
N LEU A 62 1.34 -3.15 -14.14
CA LEU A 62 0.28 -2.87 -13.19
C LEU A 62 -0.83 -2.01 -13.82
N ILE A 63 -0.47 -0.93 -14.52
CA ILE A 63 -1.43 -0.07 -15.24
C ILE A 63 -2.21 -0.88 -16.29
N LYS A 64 -1.54 -1.77 -17.02
CA LYS A 64 -2.18 -2.67 -17.99
C LYS A 64 -3.21 -3.57 -17.29
N ILE A 65 -2.84 -4.21 -16.18
CA ILE A 65 -3.75 -5.05 -15.38
C ILE A 65 -4.97 -4.25 -14.92
N ILE A 66 -4.75 -3.05 -14.38
CA ILE A 66 -5.83 -2.17 -13.88
C ILE A 66 -6.83 -1.86 -14.99
N LYS A 67 -6.35 -1.43 -16.15
CA LYS A 67 -7.19 -1.03 -17.30
C LYS A 67 -7.92 -2.22 -17.92
N GLU A 68 -7.22 -3.33 -18.20
CA GLU A 68 -7.80 -4.48 -18.90
C GLU A 68 -8.68 -5.36 -18.01
N LYS A 69 -8.30 -5.53 -16.74
CA LYS A 69 -8.99 -6.44 -15.81
C LYS A 69 -9.92 -5.72 -14.83
N LYS A 70 -10.06 -4.39 -14.97
CA LYS A 70 -10.89 -3.51 -14.12
C LYS A 70 -10.61 -3.75 -12.63
N ARG A 71 -9.35 -3.57 -12.23
CA ARG A 71 -8.84 -3.83 -10.87
C ARG A 71 -8.59 -2.53 -10.12
N ASN A 72 -8.72 -2.58 -8.79
CA ASN A 72 -8.15 -1.55 -7.92
C ASN A 72 -6.65 -1.77 -7.75
N CYS A 73 -5.93 -0.76 -7.27
CA CYS A 73 -4.50 -0.86 -7.01
C CYS A 73 -4.23 -0.82 -5.51
N SER A 74 -3.28 -1.62 -5.02
CA SER A 74 -2.63 -1.39 -3.72
C SER A 74 -1.22 -0.88 -3.95
N PHE A 75 -0.75 0.01 -3.08
CA PHE A 75 0.57 0.63 -3.21
C PHE A 75 1.20 0.81 -1.84
N ALA A 76 2.32 0.13 -1.62
CA ALA A 76 3.16 0.35 -0.46
C ALA A 76 4.02 1.61 -0.69
N VAL A 77 3.63 2.71 -0.06
CA VAL A 77 4.07 4.05 -0.46
C VAL A 77 5.49 4.40 -0.06
N ASP A 78 6.05 3.77 0.97
CA ASP A 78 7.37 4.08 1.52
C ASP A 78 8.54 3.42 0.76
N GLY A 79 8.23 2.54 -0.19
CA GLY A 79 9.19 1.89 -1.10
C GLY A 79 10.16 0.91 -0.41
N PRO A 80 10.65 -0.13 -1.09
CA PRO A 80 11.41 -1.20 -0.44
C PRO A 80 12.83 -0.81 0.03
N LYS A 81 13.29 0.40 -0.31
CA LYS A 81 14.57 0.96 0.16
C LYS A 81 14.41 1.89 1.37
N GLY A 82 13.18 2.14 1.80
CA GLY A 82 12.89 3.14 2.82
C GLY A 82 13.24 4.58 2.40
N PRO A 83 13.32 5.51 3.37
CA PRO A 83 13.04 5.32 4.80
C PRO A 83 11.61 4.85 5.05
N ILE A 84 11.38 4.14 6.16
CA ILE A 84 10.02 3.83 6.60
C ILE A 84 9.24 5.15 6.79
N TYR A 85 7.94 5.11 6.48
CA TYR A 85 7.05 6.27 6.59
C TYR A 85 7.37 7.45 5.66
N LYS A 86 8.14 7.22 4.59
CA LYS A 86 8.45 8.25 3.58
C LYS A 86 7.85 7.97 2.22
N VAL A 87 6.76 8.67 1.90
CA VAL A 87 5.97 8.46 0.68
C VAL A 87 6.81 8.72 -0.56
N LYS A 88 6.73 7.80 -1.52
CA LYS A 88 7.44 7.87 -2.80
C LYS A 88 6.52 8.29 -3.94
N PRO A 89 7.06 8.93 -5.00
CA PRO A 89 6.28 9.44 -6.14
C PRO A 89 5.43 8.40 -6.89
N GLY A 90 5.76 7.10 -6.79
CA GLY A 90 5.13 6.04 -7.57
C GLY A 90 3.61 5.96 -7.39
N VAL A 91 3.09 6.26 -6.19
CA VAL A 91 1.65 6.27 -5.93
C VAL A 91 0.93 7.41 -6.66
N PHE A 92 1.54 8.59 -6.70
CA PHE A 92 1.02 9.78 -7.37
C PHE A 92 1.11 9.66 -8.89
N GLU A 93 2.24 9.15 -9.41
CA GLU A 93 2.40 8.82 -10.82
C GLU A 93 1.34 7.81 -11.28
N THR A 94 1.07 6.79 -10.47
CA THR A 94 0.00 5.82 -10.75
C THR A 94 -1.35 6.52 -10.81
N SER A 95 -1.71 7.31 -9.78
CA SER A 95 -2.96 8.08 -9.72
C SER A 95 -3.19 8.92 -10.98
N ARG A 96 -2.15 9.63 -11.42
CA ARG A 96 -2.19 10.46 -12.63
C ARG A 96 -2.41 9.62 -13.90
N LEU A 97 -1.72 8.48 -14.04
CA LEU A 97 -1.77 7.65 -15.25
C LEU A 97 -3.07 6.85 -15.42
N ILE A 98 -3.74 6.51 -14.31
CA ILE A 98 -5.01 5.78 -14.32
C ILE A 98 -6.22 6.67 -14.02
N ASN A 99 -5.99 7.96 -13.75
CA ASN A 99 -7.00 8.93 -13.32
C ASN A 99 -7.88 8.43 -12.17
N ALA A 100 -7.25 8.00 -11.07
CA ALA A 100 -7.95 7.43 -9.93
C ALA A 100 -7.56 8.09 -8.60
N PRO A 101 -8.51 8.26 -7.67
CA PRO A 101 -8.23 8.79 -6.34
C PRO A 101 -7.40 7.81 -5.51
N ILE A 102 -6.62 8.36 -4.58
CA ILE A 102 -5.83 7.63 -3.58
C ILE A 102 -6.56 7.68 -2.24
N TYR A 103 -6.80 6.53 -1.65
CA TYR A 103 -7.26 6.37 -0.27
C TYR A 103 -6.12 5.81 0.56
N VAL A 104 -5.85 6.41 1.71
CA VAL A 104 -4.78 5.96 2.60
C VAL A 104 -5.35 5.09 3.72
N ALA A 105 -4.64 4.01 4.06
CA ALA A 105 -5.00 3.12 5.15
C ALA A 105 -4.23 3.49 6.43
N GLY A 106 -4.96 3.74 7.50
CA GLY A 106 -4.46 3.71 8.87
C GLY A 106 -4.81 2.36 9.50
N ILE A 107 -3.83 1.67 10.08
CA ILE A 107 -4.04 0.33 10.61
C ILE A 107 -3.55 0.24 12.06
N HIS A 108 -4.39 -0.35 12.91
CA HIS A 108 -4.02 -0.79 14.24
C HIS A 108 -4.28 -2.29 14.39
N CYS A 109 -3.32 -3.00 14.97
CA CYS A 109 -3.44 -4.42 15.32
C CYS A 109 -3.11 -4.58 16.81
N ASP A 110 -4.00 -5.20 17.57
CA ASP A 110 -3.90 -5.28 19.02
C ASP A 110 -2.81 -6.24 19.51
N ARG A 111 -2.55 -7.30 18.74
CA ARG A 111 -1.64 -8.39 19.09
C ARG A 111 -0.93 -8.89 17.85
N ALA A 112 0.38 -8.68 17.78
CA ALA A 112 1.21 -9.16 16.68
C ALA A 112 2.56 -9.72 17.14
N PHE A 113 3.17 -10.56 16.31
CA PHE A 113 4.59 -10.86 16.36
C PHE A 113 5.35 -9.80 15.56
N LEU A 114 6.20 -9.03 16.23
CA LEU A 114 6.98 -7.97 15.60
C LEU A 114 8.27 -8.52 15.01
N PHE A 115 8.67 -8.03 13.85
CA PHE A 115 9.97 -8.30 13.25
C PHE A 115 10.89 -7.07 13.38
N PRO A 116 11.49 -6.80 14.56
CA PRO A 116 12.16 -5.53 14.84
C PRO A 116 13.40 -5.27 13.97
N LYS A 117 14.04 -6.35 13.48
CA LYS A 117 15.19 -6.30 12.57
C LYS A 117 14.80 -5.95 11.13
N SER A 118 13.51 -6.03 10.78
CA SER A 118 13.05 -5.62 9.45
C SER A 118 13.03 -4.11 9.32
N TRP A 119 13.48 -3.60 8.18
CA TRP A 119 13.54 -2.16 7.91
C TRP A 119 12.14 -1.52 7.91
N ASN A 120 11.14 -2.23 7.40
CA ASN A 120 9.74 -1.77 7.30
C ASN A 120 8.94 -2.02 8.59
N LYS A 121 9.56 -2.57 9.64
CA LYS A 121 8.90 -2.89 10.90
C LYS A 121 7.62 -3.72 10.71
N THR A 122 7.61 -4.60 9.71
CA THR A 122 6.48 -5.49 9.47
C THR A 122 6.18 -6.35 10.70
N TYR A 123 4.94 -6.81 10.78
CA TYR A 123 4.43 -7.57 11.89
C TYR A 123 3.43 -8.61 11.37
N LEU A 124 3.39 -9.75 12.04
CA LEU A 124 2.44 -10.81 11.76
C LEU A 124 1.35 -10.78 12.84
N PRO A 125 0.09 -10.47 12.51
CA PRO A 125 -1.01 -10.53 13.46
C PRO A 125 -1.09 -11.92 14.13
N LYS A 126 -1.27 -11.95 15.45
CA LYS A 126 -1.48 -13.23 16.16
C LYS A 126 -2.84 -13.80 15.77
N LEU A 127 -3.01 -15.11 15.92
CA LEU A 127 -4.33 -15.74 15.77
C LEU A 127 -5.35 -15.04 16.70
N PHE A 128 -6.53 -14.74 16.16
CA PHE A 128 -7.63 -14.03 16.83
C PHE A 128 -7.29 -12.59 17.25
N SER A 129 -6.21 -11.99 16.73
CA SER A 129 -5.98 -10.55 16.88
C SER A 129 -7.13 -9.75 16.27
N LYS A 130 -7.40 -8.59 16.86
CA LYS A 130 -8.36 -7.63 16.34
C LYS A 130 -7.59 -6.54 15.60
N ILE A 131 -8.12 -6.17 14.45
CA ILE A 131 -7.51 -5.21 13.54
C ILE A 131 -8.53 -4.13 13.24
N GLU A 132 -8.14 -2.87 13.47
CA GLU A 132 -8.92 -1.71 13.04
C GLU A 132 -8.23 -1.11 11.81
N ILE A 133 -9.00 -0.92 10.74
CA ILE A 133 -8.53 -0.31 9.49
C ILE A 133 -9.41 0.92 9.23
N VAL A 134 -8.77 2.07 9.12
CA VAL A 134 -9.39 3.33 8.76
C VAL A 134 -8.92 3.72 7.36
N TRP A 135 -9.87 3.97 6.46
CA TRP A 135 -9.57 4.52 5.14
C TRP A 135 -9.84 6.02 5.15
N SER A 136 -8.81 6.82 4.87
CA SER A 136 -8.91 8.28 4.79
C SER A 136 -8.65 8.78 3.36
N GLY A 137 -9.20 9.95 3.03
CA GLY A 137 -9.10 10.57 1.71
C GLY A 137 -10.47 10.90 1.11
N PRO A 138 -10.58 11.05 -0.23
CA PRO A 138 -9.53 10.79 -1.21
C PRO A 138 -8.50 11.92 -1.34
N ILE A 139 -7.28 11.56 -1.75
CA ILE A 139 -6.31 12.48 -2.36
C ILE A 139 -6.44 12.35 -3.88
N GLY A 140 -6.56 13.49 -4.57
CA GLY A 140 -6.62 13.53 -6.03
C GLY A 140 -7.99 13.14 -6.62
N PRO A 141 -8.05 12.71 -7.90
CA PRO A 141 -6.94 12.23 -8.74
C PRO A 141 -5.84 13.27 -8.97
N ILE A 142 -4.58 12.81 -9.05
CA ILE A 142 -3.46 13.70 -9.35
C ILE A 142 -3.56 14.17 -10.80
N THR A 143 -3.70 15.48 -11.01
CA THR A 143 -3.83 16.08 -12.33
C THR A 143 -2.46 16.31 -12.98
N LYS A 144 -2.43 16.83 -14.21
CA LYS A 144 -1.15 17.05 -14.94
C LYS A 144 -0.34 18.21 -14.38
N GLU A 145 -1.01 19.14 -13.72
CA GLU A 145 -0.47 20.38 -13.17
C GLU A 145 0.27 20.12 -11.85
N ILE A 146 -0.04 19.02 -11.17
CA ILE A 146 0.60 18.61 -9.93
C ILE A 146 1.81 17.74 -10.26
N ASP A 147 3.00 18.15 -9.81
CA ASP A 147 4.21 17.32 -9.91
C ASP A 147 4.12 16.12 -8.94
N PRO A 148 4.10 14.87 -9.42
CA PRO A 148 4.11 13.68 -8.56
C PRO A 148 5.35 13.56 -7.67
N ARG A 149 6.41 14.33 -7.94
CA ARG A 149 7.61 14.39 -7.10
C ARG A 149 7.60 15.52 -6.08
N SER A 150 6.51 16.30 -6.00
CA SER A 150 6.36 17.38 -5.02
C SER A 150 6.54 16.86 -3.59
N GLU A 151 7.47 17.47 -2.86
CA GLU A 151 7.69 17.18 -1.44
C GLU A 151 6.47 17.54 -0.59
N GLU A 152 5.74 18.60 -0.95
CA GLU A 152 4.51 19.01 -0.26
C GLU A 152 3.42 17.93 -0.39
N LEU A 153 3.26 17.36 -1.59
CA LEU A 153 2.32 16.28 -1.83
C LEU A 153 2.71 15.00 -1.06
N ALA A 154 4.00 14.68 -1.02
CA ALA A 154 4.50 13.56 -0.24
C ALA A 154 4.25 13.77 1.27
N ASN A 155 4.65 14.93 1.81
CA ASN A 155 4.53 15.25 3.23
C ASN A 155 3.06 15.33 3.70
N SER A 156 2.16 15.91 2.91
CA SER A 156 0.73 15.93 3.22
C SER A 156 0.11 14.52 3.21
N THR A 157 0.53 13.66 2.29
CA THR A 157 0.10 12.26 2.24
C THR A 157 0.65 11.45 3.42
N GLU A 158 1.92 11.68 3.79
CA GLU A 158 2.54 11.09 4.99
C GLU A 158 1.76 11.46 6.25
N LYS A 159 1.41 12.74 6.40
CA LYS A 159 0.61 13.24 7.51
C LYS A 159 -0.75 12.54 7.57
N LEU A 160 -1.45 12.43 6.44
CA LEU A 160 -2.77 11.78 6.37
C LEU A 160 -2.69 10.28 6.72
N LEU A 161 -1.65 9.57 6.28
CA LEU A 161 -1.40 8.17 6.65
C LEU A 161 -1.20 8.01 8.17
N LEU A 162 -0.42 8.92 8.78
CA LEU A 162 -0.17 8.91 10.22
C LEU A 162 -1.44 9.26 11.01
N GLU A 163 -2.18 10.28 10.60
CA GLU A 163 -3.47 10.67 11.20
C GLU A 163 -4.47 9.51 11.14
N ALA A 164 -4.60 8.84 9.98
CA ALA A 164 -5.45 7.66 9.85
C ALA A 164 -5.02 6.54 10.80
N LYS A 165 -3.71 6.35 10.99
CA LYS A 165 -3.17 5.34 11.92
C LYS A 165 -3.50 5.65 13.38
N TYR A 166 -3.40 6.92 13.79
CA TYR A 166 -3.82 7.34 15.13
C TYR A 166 -5.33 7.16 15.32
N LEU A 167 -6.14 7.55 14.33
CA LEU A 167 -7.58 7.36 14.38
C LEU A 167 -7.97 5.88 14.52
N ALA A 168 -7.27 4.96 13.83
CA ALA A 168 -7.49 3.52 13.99
C ALA A 168 -7.19 3.04 15.43
N GLN A 169 -6.18 3.62 16.09
CA GLN A 169 -5.85 3.30 17.49
C GLN A 169 -6.93 3.82 18.44
N ASP A 170 -7.37 5.06 18.25
CA ASP A 170 -8.38 5.70 19.11
C ASP A 170 -9.73 4.98 19.01
N LEU A 171 -10.18 4.67 17.79
CA LEU A 171 -11.41 3.91 17.56
C LEU A 171 -11.34 2.51 18.20
N PHE A 172 -10.19 1.86 18.13
CA PHE A 172 -10.00 0.57 18.77
C PHE A 172 -10.07 0.67 20.30
N ALA A 173 -9.49 1.72 20.88
CA ALA A 173 -9.52 1.96 22.32
C ALA A 173 -10.95 2.25 22.84
N GLN A 174 -11.78 2.94 22.06
CA GLN A 174 -13.17 3.28 22.41
C GLN A 174 -14.13 2.08 22.35
N ARG A 175 -13.78 1.01 21.62
CA ARG A 175 -14.60 -0.22 21.49
C ARG A 175 -14.30 -1.26 22.57
N LYS A 176 -13.36 -0.98 23.47
CA LYS A 176 -13.05 -1.83 24.64
C LYS A 176 -13.87 -1.38 25.84
#